data_AF-A0A9D9WT48-F1
#
_entry.id   AF-A0A9D9WT48-F1
#
_cell.length_a   1.000
_cell.length_b   1.000
_cell.length_c   1.000
_cell.angle_alpha   90.00
_cell.angle_beta   90.00
_cell.angle_gamma   90.00
#
_symmetry.space_group_name_H-M   'P 1'
#
loop_
_entity.id
_entity.type
_entity.pdbx_description
1 polymer ?
#
loop_
_entity_poly.entity_id
_entity_poly.type
_entity_poly.pdbx_seq_one_letter_code
_entity_poly.pdbx_strand_id
1 'polypeptide(L)'
;MSSQLYIVIISALIFEFINGMRDSSNIVATMISSRAFSPRMALGMTAVAEFFGPFLFGITVAKTIGSDIVDSNLITLDVLLACLCGSIVWNLITWFFGIPSSSSHALIGGLIGAAIVSVGWQTIKLEG
;
A
#
# COMPACT_ATOMS: atom_id res chain seq x y z
N MET A 1 -21.74 -13.10 -3.67
CA MET A 1 -20.36 -12.70 -3.30
C MET A 1 -20.17 -13.00 -1.82
N SER A 2 -19.06 -13.61 -1.42
CA SER A 2 -18.78 -13.98 -0.02
C SER A 2 -18.54 -12.73 0.84
N SER A 3 -19.01 -12.73 2.08
CA SER A 3 -18.83 -11.63 3.05
C SER A 3 -17.36 -11.22 3.24
N GLN A 4 -16.45 -12.20 3.19
CA GLN A 4 -15.00 -11.99 3.29
C GLN A 4 -14.43 -11.06 2.22
N LEU A 5 -14.93 -11.13 0.98
CA LEU A 5 -14.43 -10.29 -0.10
C LEU A 5 -14.70 -8.80 0.18
N TYR A 6 -15.89 -8.48 0.70
CA TYR A 6 -16.22 -7.10 1.08
C TYR A 6 -15.30 -6.58 2.18
N ILE A 7 -14.95 -7.42 3.16
CA ILE A 7 -14.02 -7.05 4.24
C ILE A 7 -12.65 -6.74 3.66
N VAL A 8 -12.13 -7.60 2.79
CA VAL A 8 -10.83 -7.38 2.14
C VAL A 8 -10.81 -6.08 1.32
N ILE A 9 -11.88 -5.79 0.57
CA ILE A 9 -12.00 -4.55 -0.20
C ILE A 9 -11.99 -3.34 0.74
N ILE A 10 -12.76 -3.37 1.82
CA ILE A 10 -12.80 -2.28 2.80
C ILE A 10 -11.42 -2.08 3.44
N SER A 11 -10.74 -3.16 3.83
CA SER A 11 -9.38 -3.10 4.37
C SER A 11 -8.38 -2.52 3.37
N ALA A 12 -8.47 -2.90 2.09
CA ALA A 12 -7.61 -2.36 1.04
C ALA A 12 -7.84 -0.85 0.85
N LEU A 13 -9.10 -0.40 0.87
CA LEU A 13 -9.43 1.04 0.80
C LEU A 13 -8.89 1.81 2.01
N ILE A 14 -8.96 1.23 3.21
CA ILE A 14 -8.38 1.82 4.42
C ILE A 14 -6.85 1.93 4.29
N PHE A 15 -6.19 0.86 3.84
CA PHE A 15 -4.76 0.86 3.59
C PHE A 15 -4.36 1.95 2.60
N GLU A 16 -5.06 2.05 1.46
CA GLU A 16 -4.77 3.06 0.44
C GLU A 16 -5.04 4.48 0.91
N PHE A 17 -6.07 4.70 1.73
CA PHE A 17 -6.32 6.01 2.31
C PHE A 17 -5.16 6.44 3.24
N ILE A 18 -4.69 5.54 4.10
CA ILE A 18 -3.55 5.81 5.00
C ILE A 18 -2.27 6.05 4.19
N ASN A 19 -2.05 5.24 3.15
CA ASN A 19 -0.93 5.37 2.22
C ASN A 19 -0.95 6.73 1.53
N GLY A 20 -2.10 7.10 0.93
CA GLY A 20 -2.28 8.37 0.24
C GLY A 20 -2.06 9.59 1.14
N MET A 21 -2.49 9.56 2.41
CA MET A 21 -2.20 10.66 3.35
C MET A 21 -0.70 10.84 3.60
N ARG A 22 0.05 9.73 3.69
CA ARG A 22 1.50 9.74 3.93
C ARG A 22 2.25 10.28 2.71
N ASP A 23 1.94 9.75 1.53
CA ASP A 23 2.65 10.13 0.30
C ASP A 23 2.26 11.54 -0.15
N SER A 24 0.99 11.93 0.01
CA SER A 24 0.57 13.31 -0.24
C SER A 24 1.35 14.31 0.59
N SER A 25 1.62 14.00 1.87
CA SER A 25 2.40 14.87 2.76
C SER A 25 3.82 15.11 2.24
N ASN A 26 4.46 14.08 1.68
CA ASN A 26 5.80 14.18 1.09
C ASN A 26 5.80 15.06 -0.17
N ILE A 27 4.75 14.95 -1.00
CA ILE A 27 4.62 15.71 -2.25
C ILE A 27 4.28 17.19 -1.96
N VAL A 28 3.28 17.46 -1.13
CA VAL A 28 2.81 18.84 -0.89
C VAL A 28 3.79 19.68 -0.08
N ALA A 29 4.60 19.06 0.78
CA ALA A 29 5.53 19.77 1.65
C ALA A 29 6.50 20.66 0.84
N THR A 30 7.00 20.18 -0.30
CA THR A 30 7.94 20.94 -1.15
C THR A 30 7.26 22.13 -1.82
N MET A 31 6.05 21.95 -2.35
CA MET A 31 5.28 23.00 -3.02
C MET A 31 4.84 24.12 -2.06
N ILE A 32 4.45 23.76 -0.83
CA ILE A 32 3.98 24.70 0.19
C ILE A 32 5.16 25.44 0.83
N SER A 33 6.22 24.74 1.22
CA SER A 33 7.39 25.35 1.89
C SER A 33 8.17 26.30 0.98
N SER A 34 8.27 25.98 -0.31
CA SER A 34 8.85 26.86 -1.33
C SER A 34 7.95 28.03 -1.72
N ARG A 35 6.70 28.05 -1.26
CA ARG A 35 5.66 29.03 -1.62
C ARG A 35 5.32 29.05 -3.11
N ALA A 36 5.60 27.97 -3.84
CA ALA A 36 5.23 27.83 -5.24
C ALA A 36 3.70 27.71 -5.43
N PHE A 37 3.01 27.04 -4.50
CA PHE A 37 1.56 26.88 -4.50
C PHE A 37 0.94 27.22 -3.15
N SER A 38 -0.31 27.69 -3.17
CA SER A 38 -1.13 27.76 -1.95
C SER A 38 -1.49 26.36 -1.46
N PRO A 39 -1.69 26.13 -0.15
CA PRO A 39 -1.97 24.80 0.39
C PRO A 39 -3.16 24.08 -0.27
N ARG A 40 -4.23 24.82 -0.60
CA ARG A 40 -5.42 24.25 -1.26
C ARG A 40 -5.12 23.82 -2.69
N MET A 41 -4.33 24.60 -3.44
CA MET A 41 -3.93 24.24 -4.80
C MET A 41 -2.97 23.06 -4.81
N ALA A 42 -2.01 23.04 -3.88
CA ALA A 42 -1.07 21.92 -3.73
C ALA A 42 -1.82 20.60 -3.48
N LEU A 43 -2.75 20.57 -2.51
CA LEU A 43 -3.58 19.40 -2.23
C LEU A 43 -4.43 18.98 -3.43
N GLY A 44 -5.10 19.93 -4.10
CA GLY A 44 -5.93 19.64 -5.26
C GLY A 44 -5.14 19.06 -6.43
N MET A 45 -3.96 19.63 -6.72
CA MET A 45 -3.06 19.13 -7.76
C MET A 45 -2.54 17.74 -7.44
N THR A 46 -2.07 17.50 -6.21
CA THR A 46 -1.60 16.18 -5.78
C THR A 46 -2.72 15.14 -5.87
N ALA A 47 -3.93 15.44 -5.41
CA ALA A 47 -5.06 14.51 -5.50
C ALA A 47 -5.41 14.12 -6.95
N VAL A 48 -5.41 15.10 -7.87
CA VAL A 48 -5.65 14.84 -9.30
C VAL A 48 -4.50 14.02 -9.90
N ALA A 49 -3.26 14.37 -9.60
CA ALA A 49 -2.09 13.65 -10.12
C ALA A 49 -2.03 12.19 -9.63
N GLU A 50 -2.26 11.95 -8.34
CA GLU A 50 -2.30 10.61 -7.74
C GLU A 50 -3.45 9.76 -8.32
N PHE A 51 -4.63 10.37 -8.53
CA PHE A 51 -5.75 9.67 -9.14
C PHE A 51 -5.47 9.24 -10.59
N PHE A 52 -4.91 10.13 -11.42
CA PHE A 52 -4.65 9.84 -12.83
C PHE A 52 -3.33 9.07 -13.05
N GLY A 53 -2.40 9.10 -12.10
CA GLY A 53 -1.07 8.49 -12.21
C GLY A 53 -1.11 7.03 -12.70
N PRO A 54 -1.87 6.14 -12.05
CA PRO A 54 -1.99 4.73 -12.48
C PRO A 54 -2.54 4.55 -13.89
N PHE A 55 -3.41 5.46 -14.36
CA PHE A 55 -3.99 5.40 -15.71
C PHE A 55 -3.03 5.86 -16.80
N LEU A 56 -2.14 6.81 -16.47
CA LEU A 56 -1.17 7.39 -17.41
C LEU A 56 0.14 6.60 -17.46
N PHE A 57 0.62 6.13 -16.31
CA PHE A 57 1.94 5.51 -16.16
C PHE A 57 1.88 4.00 -15.89
N GLY A 58 0.68 3.45 -15.70
CA GLY A 58 0.46 2.03 -15.47
C GLY A 58 0.62 1.59 -14.02
N ILE A 59 0.49 0.29 -13.81
CA ILE A 59 0.38 -0.37 -12.49
C ILE A 59 1.46 -1.43 -12.27
N THR A 60 2.65 -1.23 -12.84
CA THR A 60 3.73 -2.24 -12.84
C THR A 60 4.11 -2.67 -11.43
N VAL A 61 4.24 -1.74 -10.47
CA VAL A 61 4.56 -2.07 -9.07
C VAL A 61 3.48 -2.94 -8.43
N ALA A 62 2.20 -2.63 -8.67
CA ALA A 62 1.10 -3.44 -8.15
C ALA A 62 1.09 -4.86 -8.76
N LYS A 63 1.43 -4.98 -10.05
CA LYS A 63 1.60 -6.30 -10.69
C LYS A 63 2.73 -7.09 -10.03
N THR A 64 3.91 -6.50 -9.88
CA THR A 64 5.06 -7.18 -9.28
C THR A 64 4.77 -7.63 -7.85
N ILE A 65 4.11 -6.80 -7.03
CA ILE A 65 3.71 -7.20 -5.67
C ILE A 65 2.71 -8.38 -5.71
N GLY A 66 1.79 -8.38 -6.67
CA GLY A 66 0.74 -9.40 -6.79
C GLY A 66 1.17 -10.74 -7.41
N SER A 67 2.17 -10.77 -8.30
CA SER A 67 2.54 -11.97 -9.05
C SER A 67 3.98 -12.46 -8.82
N ASP A 68 4.90 -11.56 -8.50
CA ASP A 68 6.33 -11.86 -8.55
C ASP A 68 6.91 -12.17 -7.17
N ILE A 69 6.25 -11.72 -6.09
CA ILE A 69 6.74 -11.93 -4.71
C ILE A 69 6.25 -13.26 -4.13
N VAL A 70 4.98 -13.62 -4.35
CA VAL A 70 4.34 -14.83 -3.82
C VAL A 70 3.55 -15.49 -4.95
N ASP A 71 3.53 -16.83 -4.99
CA ASP A 71 2.68 -17.56 -5.94
C ASP A 71 1.20 -17.24 -5.70
N SER A 72 0.56 -16.58 -6.67
CA SER A 72 -0.83 -16.13 -6.61
C SER A 72 -1.83 -17.27 -6.40
N ASN A 73 -1.47 -18.51 -6.76
CA ASN A 73 -2.34 -19.67 -6.54
C ASN A 73 -2.46 -20.07 -5.07
N LEU A 74 -1.52 -19.61 -4.23
CA LEU A 74 -1.46 -19.92 -2.81
C LEU A 74 -2.05 -18.81 -1.93
N ILE A 75 -2.45 -17.69 -2.54
CA ILE A 75 -3.00 -16.53 -1.82
C ILE A 75 -4.51 -16.68 -1.65
N THR A 76 -4.94 -16.94 -0.42
CA THR A 76 -6.36 -16.93 -0.04
C THR A 76 -6.80 -15.52 0.40
N LEU A 77 -8.12 -15.29 0.48
CA LEU A 77 -8.66 -14.04 1.02
C LEU A 77 -8.22 -13.79 2.47
N ASP A 78 -8.03 -14.85 3.27
CA ASP A 78 -7.58 -14.75 4.65
C ASP A 78 -6.11 -14.30 4.74
N VAL A 79 -5.25 -14.78 3.82
CA VAL A 79 -3.86 -14.31 3.69
C VAL A 79 -3.81 -12.84 3.29
N LEU A 80 -4.65 -12.44 2.33
CA LEU A 80 -4.72 -11.04 1.90
C LEU A 80 -5.18 -10.12 3.04
N LEU A 81 -6.17 -10.57 3.82
CA LEU A 81 -6.65 -9.82 4.98
C LEU A 81 -5.57 -9.70 6.06
N ALA A 82 -4.85 -10.77 6.36
CA ALA A 82 -3.74 -10.76 7.33
C ALA A 82 -2.61 -9.82 6.87
N CYS A 83 -2.25 -9.87 5.59
CA CYS A 83 -1.31 -8.95 4.95
C CYS A 83 -1.75 -7.48 5.17
N LEU A 84 -2.97 -7.12 4.76
CA LEU A 84 -3.49 -5.76 4.88
C LEU A 84 -3.54 -5.30 6.35
N CYS A 85 -3.99 -6.15 7.27
CA CYS A 85 -4.00 -5.83 8.70
C CYS A 85 -2.59 -5.55 9.23
N GLY A 86 -1.61 -6.40 8.91
CA GLY A 86 -0.22 -6.20 9.32
C GLY A 86 0.36 -4.90 8.78
N SER A 87 0.13 -4.61 7.51
CA SER A 87 0.62 -3.40 6.85
C SER A 87 -0.06 -2.13 7.37
N ILE A 88 -1.37 -2.16 7.62
CA ILE A 88 -2.11 -1.05 8.24
C ILE A 88 -1.58 -0.77 9.65
N VAL A 89 -1.47 -1.81 10.49
CA VAL A 89 -0.97 -1.65 11.86
C VAL A 89 0.44 -1.06 11.86
N TRP A 90 1.33 -1.56 10.99
CA TRP A 90 2.68 -1.03 10.88
C TRP A 90 2.72 0.43 10.37
N ASN A 91 1.87 0.76 9.39
CA ASN A 91 1.71 2.13 8.94
C ASN A 91 1.23 3.04 10.07
N LEU A 92 0.24 2.63 10.86
CA LEU A 92 -0.25 3.43 11.99
C LEU A 92 0.82 3.62 13.08
N ILE A 93 1.57 2.56 13.42
CA ILE A 93 2.68 2.64 14.37
C ILE A 93 3.74 3.65 13.89
N THR A 94 4.23 3.48 12.67
CA THR A 94 5.28 4.35 12.12
C THR A 94 4.80 5.80 12.00
N TRP A 95 3.52 6.01 11.66
CA TRP A 95 2.92 7.34 11.64
C TRP A 95 2.87 7.95 13.04
N PHE A 96 2.39 7.21 14.04
CA PHE A 96 2.29 7.68 15.41
C PHE A 96 3.62 8.11 16.00
N PHE A 97 4.70 7.39 15.68
CA PHE A 97 6.07 7.74 16.10
C PHE A 97 6.81 8.70 15.17
N GLY A 98 6.18 9.16 14.08
CA GLY A 98 6.82 10.05 13.10
C GLY A 98 8.01 9.42 12.37
N ILE A 99 8.05 8.09 12.29
CA ILE A 99 9.13 7.35 11.63
C ILE A 99 8.85 7.35 10.11
N PRO A 100 9.76 7.87 9.28
CA PRO A 100 9.61 7.79 7.83
C PRO A 100 9.70 6.33 7.40
N SER A 101 8.59 5.79 6.88
CA SER A 101 8.49 4.38 6.49
C SER A 101 7.72 4.23 5.18
N SER A 102 8.22 3.36 4.31
CA SER A 102 7.61 3.04 3.01
C SER A 102 6.44 2.07 3.19
N SER A 103 5.26 2.48 2.74
CA SER A 103 4.06 1.63 2.80
C SER A 103 4.11 0.46 1.82
N SER A 104 4.82 0.57 0.70
CA SER A 104 5.09 -0.58 -0.19
C SER A 104 5.90 -1.66 0.51
N HIS A 105 6.92 -1.29 1.30
CA HIS A 105 7.68 -2.27 2.09
C HIS A 105 6.85 -2.87 3.21
N ALA A 106 5.98 -2.08 3.85
CA ALA A 106 5.02 -2.58 4.82
C ALA A 106 4.06 -3.61 4.20
N LEU A 107 3.63 -3.38 2.95
CA LEU A 107 2.77 -4.30 2.20
C LEU A 107 3.50 -5.60 1.84
N ILE A 108 4.72 -5.50 1.32
CA ILE A 108 5.56 -6.66 0.99
C ILE A 108 5.86 -7.50 2.23
N GLY A 109 6.27 -6.86 3.34
CA GLY A 109 6.53 -7.55 4.60
C GLY A 109 5.28 -8.23 5.18
N GLY A 110 4.13 -7.55 5.10
CA GLY A 110 2.84 -8.12 5.50
C GLY A 110 2.45 -9.33 4.65
N LEU A 111 2.66 -9.25 3.33
CA LEU A 111 2.36 -10.33 2.39
C LEU A 111 3.26 -11.55 2.64
N ILE A 112 4.58 -11.33 2.73
CA ILE A 112 5.56 -12.39 3.00
C ILE A 112 5.25 -13.06 4.35
N GLY A 113 5.02 -12.27 5.41
CA GLY A 113 4.71 -12.80 6.73
C GLY A 113 3.43 -13.65 6.74
N ALA A 114 2.35 -13.15 6.12
CA ALA A 114 1.09 -13.89 6.01
C ALA A 114 1.24 -15.19 5.19
N ALA A 115 1.98 -15.14 4.08
CA ALA A 115 2.22 -16.30 3.22
C ALA A 115 3.06 -17.39 3.93
N ILE A 116 4.14 -17.00 4.64
CA ILE A 116 4.96 -17.94 5.42
C ILE A 116 4.12 -18.65 6.48
N VAL A 117 3.28 -17.92 7.21
CA VAL A 117 2.44 -18.52 8.27
C VAL A 117 1.39 -19.46 7.66
N SER A 118 0.81 -19.10 6.52
CA SER A 118 -0.28 -19.88 5.93
C SER A 118 0.19 -21.14 5.21
N VAL A 119 1.35 -21.10 4.54
CA VAL A 119 1.75 -22.16 3.60
C VAL A 119 3.22 -22.58 3.79
N GLY A 120 4.06 -21.72 4.37
CA GLY A 120 5.47 -21.99 4.62
C GLY A 120 6.43 -21.22 3.72
N TRP A 121 7.73 -21.41 3.96
CA TRP A 121 8.81 -20.68 3.27
C TRP A 121 8.90 -20.96 1.77
N GLN A 122 8.32 -22.07 1.30
CA GLN A 122 8.34 -22.44 -0.13
C GLN A 122 7.48 -21.53 -1.02
N THR A 123 6.68 -20.64 -0.42
CA THR A 123 5.81 -19.73 -1.16
C THR A 123 6.49 -18.49 -1.70
N ILE A 124 7.68 -18.19 -1.19
CA ILE A 124 8.44 -17.00 -1.57
C ILE A 124 9.26 -17.33 -2.80
N LYS A 125 9.06 -16.56 -3.87
CA LYS A 125 9.90 -16.65 -5.06
C LYS A 125 11.22 -15.93 -4.78
N LEU A 126 12.24 -16.68 -4.40
CA LEU A 126 13.56 -16.13 -4.05
C LEU A 126 14.35 -15.65 -5.28
N GLU A 127 13.98 -16.10 -6.48
CA GLU A 127 14.73 -15.80 -7.71
C GLU A 127 14.36 -14.46 -8.36
N GLY A 128 13.25 -13.81 -7.94
CA GLY A 128 12.82 -12.51 -8.47
C GLY A 128 12.38 -12.56 -9.93
#